data_AF-A0A5Y2S7I2-F1
#
_entry.id   AF-A0A5Y2S7I2-F1
#
_cell.length_a   1.000
_cell.length_b   1.000
_cell.length_c   1.000
_cell.angle_alpha   90.00
_cell.angle_beta   90.00
_cell.angle_gamma   90.00
#
_symmetry.space_group_name_H-M   'P 1'
#
loop_
_entity.id
_entity.type
_entity.pdbx_description
1 polymer ?
#
loop_
_entity_poly.entity_id
_entity_poly.type
_entity_poly.pdbx_seq_one_letter_code
_entity_poly.pdbx_strand_id
1 'polypeptide(L)'
;MNDAAQMTTGSTSTDENNTRRQQITRVRSSVEYHIYYDGKIKYKLVDETGNGTEKTEQVLKDARNKAKYIYHDSSNNEHEIGTYDIVVTGDTYADSRYKDKLGGNMIYLINISDNVSSYSSGDVQFELAINTERPYANDVTTASLLGAMLNTGYTDFNYNGGSNERGISPAPSSSHKNGMNLDMRYLRKDKSGGGIHLDLNGETGNPCGWKGLDIERQNKFIEELKRFGWGTILGWKYWDSTNSPNTGRAWDEWYAVWQSEHPGETQRPVLKNIIHAINHNHHTHFQGYNPTLELMTD
;
A
#
# COMPACT_ATOMS: atom_id res chain seq x y z
N MET A 1 -32.70 2.59 8.34
CA MET A 1 -32.90 1.36 9.15
C MET A 1 -31.63 1.19 9.97
N ASN A 2 -31.74 0.88 11.26
CA ASN A 2 -30.57 0.73 12.13
C ASN A 2 -29.64 -0.35 11.58
N ASP A 3 -28.47 0.04 11.08
CA ASP A 3 -27.37 -0.86 10.75
C ASP A 3 -26.87 -1.46 12.06
N ALA A 4 -27.49 -2.55 12.49
CA ALA A 4 -27.00 -3.33 13.61
C ALA A 4 -25.65 -3.91 13.22
N ALA A 5 -24.58 -3.38 13.81
CA ALA A 5 -23.26 -3.98 13.83
C ALA A 5 -23.39 -5.43 14.34
N GLN A 6 -23.46 -6.41 13.43
CA GLN A 6 -23.30 -7.80 13.83
C GLN A 6 -21.82 -8.02 14.13
N MET A 7 -21.48 -8.01 15.42
CA MET A 7 -20.20 -8.49 15.89
C MET A 7 -20.14 -10.00 15.67
N THR A 8 -19.34 -10.44 14.71
CA THR A 8 -19.00 -11.86 14.55
C THR A 8 -17.57 -12.07 15.01
N THR A 9 -17.39 -13.03 15.91
CA THR A 9 -16.08 -13.53 16.34
C THR A 9 -15.59 -14.53 15.30
N GLY A 10 -14.61 -14.13 14.48
CA GLY A 10 -13.81 -15.07 13.69
C GLY A 10 -12.69 -15.64 14.57
N SER A 11 -12.51 -16.98 14.52
CA SER A 11 -11.35 -17.66 15.09
C SER A 11 -10.41 -18.02 13.94
N THR A 12 -9.15 -17.57 13.98
CA THR A 12 -8.15 -17.85 12.93
C THR A 12 -6.95 -18.66 13.47
N SER A 13 -7.16 -19.51 14.48
CA SER A 13 -6.10 -20.35 15.04
C SER A 13 -6.58 -21.77 15.37
N THR A 14 -5.80 -22.78 14.97
CA THR A 14 -5.88 -24.16 15.51
C THR A 14 -5.18 -24.33 16.86
N ASP A 15 -4.49 -23.30 17.35
CA ASP A 15 -3.93 -23.24 18.71
C ASP A 15 -4.91 -22.55 19.67
N GLU A 16 -5.40 -23.31 20.66
CA GLU A 16 -6.34 -22.86 21.70
C GLU A 16 -5.79 -21.75 22.62
N ASN A 17 -4.48 -21.43 22.53
CA ASN A 17 -3.79 -20.54 23.47
C ASN A 17 -3.43 -19.14 22.92
N ASN A 18 -3.76 -18.79 21.67
CA ASN A 18 -3.44 -17.47 21.12
C ASN A 18 -4.52 -16.92 20.18
N THR A 19 -5.73 -16.72 20.70
CA THR A 19 -6.84 -16.12 19.95
C THR A 19 -6.68 -14.59 19.86
N ARG A 20 -6.08 -14.08 18.77
CA ARG A 20 -6.24 -12.66 18.42
C ARG A 20 -7.66 -12.43 17.91
N ARG A 21 -8.54 -11.89 18.77
CA ARG A 21 -9.91 -11.53 18.39
C ARG A 21 -9.90 -10.24 17.57
N GLN A 22 -10.20 -10.32 16.28
CA GLN A 22 -10.57 -9.14 15.49
C GLN A 22 -12.07 -8.91 15.55
N GLN A 23 -12.47 -7.67 15.81
CA GLN A 23 -13.87 -7.26 15.68
C GLN A 23 -14.11 -6.87 14.23
N ILE A 24 -14.82 -7.72 13.49
CA ILE A 24 -15.29 -7.41 12.14
C ILE A 24 -16.71 -6.88 12.24
N THR A 25 -16.89 -5.60 11.96
CA THR A 25 -18.22 -5.01 11.81
C THR A 25 -18.68 -5.24 10.38
N ARG A 26 -19.65 -6.15 10.18
CA ARG A 26 -20.29 -6.35 8.87
C ARG A 26 -21.28 -5.22 8.59
N VAL A 27 -20.76 -4.07 8.18
CA VAL A 27 -21.54 -2.96 7.64
C VAL A 27 -21.78 -3.23 6.15
N ARG A 28 -22.95 -2.85 5.62
CA ARG A 28 -23.19 -2.88 4.17
C ARG A 28 -22.14 -1.99 3.47
N SER A 29 -21.70 -2.45 2.30
CA SER A 29 -20.75 -1.72 1.46
C SER A 29 -21.34 -1.51 0.08
N SER A 30 -21.14 -0.32 -0.48
CA SER A 30 -21.53 0.04 -1.85
C SER A 30 -20.62 -0.57 -2.92
N VAL A 31 -19.40 -0.97 -2.54
CA VAL A 31 -18.44 -1.67 -3.39
C VAL A 31 -17.64 -2.68 -2.58
N GLU A 32 -17.35 -3.82 -3.17
CA GLU A 32 -16.43 -4.83 -2.63
C GLU A 32 -15.23 -4.97 -3.57
N TYR A 33 -14.03 -4.99 -3.01
CA TYR A 33 -12.77 -5.24 -3.70
C TYR A 33 -12.23 -6.60 -3.29
N HIS A 34 -12.18 -7.54 -4.24
CA HIS A 34 -11.60 -8.86 -4.11
C HIS A 34 -10.17 -8.82 -4.65
N ILE A 35 -9.20 -8.79 -3.75
CA ILE A 35 -7.77 -8.61 -4.01
C ILE A 35 -7.12 -9.99 -4.07
N TYR A 36 -6.72 -10.44 -5.25
CA TYR A 36 -6.09 -11.75 -5.41
C TYR A 36 -4.58 -11.64 -5.29
N TYR A 37 -3.96 -12.63 -4.65
CA TYR A 37 -2.50 -12.71 -4.45
C TYR A 37 -1.69 -12.53 -5.74
N ASP A 38 -2.26 -12.83 -6.91
CA ASP A 38 -1.60 -12.75 -8.21
C ASP A 38 -1.52 -11.33 -8.79
N GLY A 39 -2.15 -10.34 -8.15
CA GLY A 39 -2.16 -8.94 -8.60
C GLY A 39 -3.47 -8.46 -9.20
N LYS A 40 -4.44 -9.37 -9.44
CA LYS A 40 -5.75 -8.99 -9.96
C LYS A 40 -6.63 -8.45 -8.85
N ILE A 41 -7.37 -7.38 -9.15
CA ILE A 41 -8.43 -6.89 -8.28
C ILE A 41 -9.74 -7.05 -9.03
N LYS A 42 -10.62 -7.91 -8.51
CA LYS A 42 -12.00 -7.94 -8.96
C LYS A 42 -12.84 -7.02 -8.07
N TYR A 43 -13.89 -6.45 -8.61
CA TYR A 43 -14.79 -5.61 -7.82
C TYR A 43 -16.26 -5.92 -8.08
N LYS A 44 -17.07 -5.79 -7.04
CA LYS A 44 -18.52 -5.93 -7.09
C LYS A 44 -19.16 -4.62 -6.67
N LEU A 45 -20.09 -4.11 -7.46
CA LEU A 45 -20.90 -2.94 -7.14
C LEU A 45 -22.20 -3.42 -6.49
N VAL A 46 -22.60 -2.81 -5.38
CA VAL A 46 -23.73 -3.27 -4.55
C VAL A 46 -24.78 -2.17 -4.48
N ASP A 47 -26.02 -2.49 -4.86
CA ASP A 47 -27.14 -1.58 -4.65
C ASP A 47 -27.64 -1.67 -3.20
N GLU A 48 -27.25 -0.69 -2.39
CA GLU A 48 -27.67 -0.61 -0.99
C GLU A 48 -29.13 -0.15 -0.81
N THR A 49 -29.77 0.41 -1.85
CA THR A 49 -31.11 1.00 -1.71
C THR A 49 -32.23 -0.02 -1.71
N GLY A 50 -32.02 -1.21 -2.26
CA GLY A 50 -32.94 -2.35 -2.18
C GLY A 50 -34.37 -2.06 -2.64
N ASN A 51 -34.59 -1.00 -3.43
CA ASN A 51 -35.92 -0.54 -3.83
C ASN A 51 -36.47 -1.30 -5.05
N GLY A 52 -35.76 -2.33 -5.50
CA GLY A 52 -36.15 -3.20 -6.62
C GLY A 52 -35.98 -2.57 -8.00
N THR A 53 -35.41 -1.36 -8.11
CA THR A 53 -35.06 -0.75 -9.39
C THR A 53 -33.63 -1.14 -9.76
N GLU A 54 -33.45 -1.87 -10.84
CA GLU A 54 -32.13 -2.18 -11.38
C GLU A 54 -31.41 -0.88 -11.73
N LYS A 55 -30.25 -0.64 -11.10
CA LYS A 55 -29.41 0.51 -11.38
C LYS A 55 -28.37 0.14 -12.43
N THR A 56 -28.07 1.09 -13.30
CA THR A 56 -26.94 0.93 -14.22
C THR A 56 -25.62 0.88 -13.45
N GLU A 57 -24.64 0.21 -14.03
CA GLU A 57 -23.27 0.15 -13.50
C GLU A 57 -22.71 1.55 -13.20
N GLN A 58 -22.95 2.53 -14.08
CA GLN A 58 -22.51 3.90 -13.88
C GLN A 58 -23.14 4.55 -12.64
N VAL A 59 -24.45 4.34 -12.41
CA VAL A 59 -25.14 4.87 -11.23
C VAL A 59 -24.56 4.27 -9.96
N LEU A 60 -24.22 2.98 -9.95
CA LEU A 60 -23.60 2.33 -8.80
C LEU A 60 -22.16 2.80 -8.58
N LYS A 61 -21.37 2.97 -9.64
CA LYS A 61 -20.05 3.58 -9.55
C LYS A 61 -20.13 4.97 -8.94
N ASP A 62 -21.08 5.79 -9.37
CA ASP A 62 -21.21 7.15 -8.90
C ASP A 62 -21.72 7.25 -7.44
N ALA A 63 -22.43 6.23 -6.98
CA ALA A 63 -23.03 6.15 -5.65
C ALA A 63 -22.13 5.53 -4.56
N ARG A 64 -20.87 5.18 -4.86
CA ARG A 64 -19.95 4.56 -3.88
C ARG A 64 -19.72 5.46 -2.67
N ASN A 65 -19.94 4.92 -1.48
CA ASN A 65 -19.81 5.60 -0.19
C ASN A 65 -19.10 4.75 0.90
N LYS A 66 -19.00 3.44 0.70
CA LYS A 66 -18.35 2.46 1.58
C LYS A 66 -17.69 1.36 0.75
N ALA A 67 -16.43 1.06 1.06
CA ALA A 67 -15.64 0.04 0.38
C ALA A 67 -15.28 -1.11 1.32
N LYS A 68 -15.59 -2.33 0.93
CA LYS A 68 -15.15 -3.55 1.60
C LYS A 68 -13.93 -4.13 0.88
N TYR A 69 -12.93 -4.57 1.64
CA TYR A 69 -11.71 -5.17 1.10
C TYR A 69 -11.60 -6.62 1.55
N ILE A 70 -11.46 -7.54 0.59
CA ILE A 70 -11.36 -8.98 0.80
C ILE A 70 -10.12 -9.45 0.07
N TYR A 71 -9.17 -10.05 0.77
CA TYR A 71 -7.96 -10.61 0.17
C TYR A 71 -8.11 -12.12 -0.04
N HIS A 72 -7.67 -12.61 -1.21
CA HIS A 72 -7.69 -14.02 -1.60
C HIS A 72 -6.24 -14.50 -1.69
N ASP A 73 -5.85 -15.36 -0.75
CA ASP A 73 -4.47 -15.87 -0.67
C ASP A 73 -4.14 -16.84 -1.83
N SER A 74 -2.90 -17.34 -1.87
CA SER A 74 -2.46 -18.29 -2.91
C SER A 74 -3.21 -19.63 -2.93
N SER A 75 -3.87 -19.99 -1.84
CA SER A 75 -4.74 -21.16 -1.71
C SER A 75 -6.22 -20.82 -1.91
N ASN A 76 -6.51 -19.58 -2.29
CA ASN A 76 -7.86 -19.03 -2.47
C ASN A 76 -8.69 -18.99 -1.16
N ASN A 77 -8.03 -18.92 0.00
CA ASN A 77 -8.70 -18.60 1.26
C ASN A 77 -9.07 -17.11 1.28
N GLU A 78 -10.25 -16.81 1.81
CA GLU A 78 -10.74 -15.44 1.93
C GLU A 78 -10.36 -14.81 3.27
N HIS A 79 -9.86 -13.58 3.20
CA HIS A 79 -9.49 -12.75 4.33
C HIS A 79 -10.26 -11.43 4.25
N GLU A 80 -11.33 -11.30 5.03
CA GLU A 80 -12.07 -10.04 5.16
C GLU A 80 -11.23 -9.04 5.97
N ILE A 81 -10.68 -8.03 5.29
CA ILE A 81 -9.77 -7.06 5.89
C ILE A 81 -10.56 -5.99 6.64
N GLY A 82 -11.64 -5.50 6.04
CA GLY A 82 -12.52 -4.51 6.65
C GLY A 82 -13.40 -3.77 5.65
N THR A 83 -14.32 -2.97 6.19
CA THR A 83 -15.21 -2.07 5.43
C THR A 83 -15.01 -0.65 5.91
N TYR A 84 -14.75 0.27 4.98
CA TYR A 84 -14.31 1.64 5.27
C TYR A 84 -15.19 2.66 4.57
N ASP A 85 -15.35 3.83 5.21
CA ASP A 85 -16.05 4.96 4.61
C ASP A 85 -15.22 5.56 3.47
N ILE A 86 -15.92 5.95 2.41
CA ILE A 86 -15.35 6.64 1.26
C ILE A 86 -15.64 8.13 1.37
N VAL A 87 -14.58 8.93 1.31
CA VAL A 87 -14.66 10.38 1.11
C VAL A 87 -14.74 10.66 -0.40
N VAL A 88 -15.85 11.24 -0.82
CA VAL A 88 -16.13 11.56 -2.23
C VAL A 88 -15.76 13.02 -2.50
N THR A 89 -14.98 13.26 -3.55
CA THR A 89 -14.56 14.60 -3.95
C THR A 89 -14.49 14.76 -5.47
N GLY A 90 -14.55 15.99 -5.96
CA GLY A 90 -14.47 16.26 -7.40
C GLY A 90 -13.06 16.00 -7.94
N ASP A 91 -12.96 15.54 -9.19
CA ASP A 91 -11.66 15.49 -9.86
C ASP A 91 -11.20 16.92 -10.21
N THR A 92 -10.09 17.34 -9.62
CA THR A 92 -9.52 18.69 -9.83
C THR A 92 -8.39 18.71 -10.86
N TYR A 93 -8.08 17.56 -11.46
CA TYR A 93 -6.96 17.41 -12.40
C TYR A 93 -7.45 17.07 -13.82
N ALA A 94 -7.01 17.84 -14.81
CA ALA A 94 -7.24 17.54 -16.22
C ALA A 94 -6.25 16.48 -16.76
N ASP A 95 -6.06 15.37 -16.02
CA ASP A 95 -5.07 14.34 -16.32
C ASP A 95 -5.70 12.95 -16.18
N SER A 96 -5.91 12.27 -17.32
CA SER A 96 -6.57 10.97 -17.38
C SER A 96 -5.88 9.88 -16.55
N ARG A 97 -4.59 10.05 -16.25
CA ARG A 97 -3.83 9.11 -15.41
C ARG A 97 -4.34 9.09 -13.97
N TYR A 98 -4.96 10.17 -13.52
CA TYR A 98 -5.42 10.36 -12.14
C TYR A 98 -6.96 10.33 -12.00
N LYS A 99 -7.68 9.90 -13.04
CA LYS A 99 -9.13 9.67 -12.98
C LYS A 99 -9.47 8.38 -12.25
N ASP A 100 -10.68 8.33 -11.70
CA ASP A 100 -11.22 7.14 -11.04
C ASP A 100 -11.01 5.87 -11.88
N LYS A 101 -10.42 4.85 -11.28
CA LYS A 101 -10.05 3.62 -12.00
C LYS A 101 -11.23 2.72 -12.28
N LEU A 102 -12.34 2.88 -11.56
CA LEU A 102 -13.59 2.21 -11.91
C LEU A 102 -14.38 2.97 -13.00
N GLY A 103 -14.03 4.22 -13.32
CA GLY A 103 -14.72 5.03 -14.32
C GLY A 103 -15.94 5.81 -13.79
N GLY A 104 -16.01 6.04 -12.49
CA GLY A 104 -16.95 6.98 -11.89
C GLY A 104 -16.63 8.45 -12.22
N ASN A 105 -17.58 9.32 -11.96
CA ASN A 105 -17.49 10.75 -12.24
C ASN A 105 -16.77 11.56 -11.15
N MET A 106 -16.59 10.97 -9.96
CA MET A 106 -15.93 11.58 -8.80
C MET A 106 -14.66 10.81 -8.44
N ILE A 107 -13.90 11.34 -7.47
CA ILE A 107 -12.77 10.66 -6.84
C ILE A 107 -13.20 10.12 -5.49
N TYR A 108 -12.87 8.86 -5.25
CA TYR A 108 -13.26 8.08 -4.10
C TYR A 108 -12.02 7.80 -3.26
N LEU A 109 -11.95 8.36 -2.07
CA LEU A 109 -10.77 8.32 -1.19
C LEU A 109 -11.07 7.55 0.10
N ILE A 110 -10.11 6.79 0.58
CA ILE A 110 -10.09 6.20 1.92
C ILE A 110 -9.12 7.02 2.76
N ASN A 111 -9.57 7.41 3.96
CA ASN A 111 -8.64 7.89 4.97
C ASN A 111 -7.88 6.70 5.57
N ILE A 112 -6.61 6.50 5.19
CA ILE A 112 -5.79 5.39 5.67
C ILE A 112 -5.61 5.45 7.19
N SER A 113 -5.50 6.64 7.81
CA SER A 113 -5.24 6.75 9.25
C SER A 113 -6.38 6.26 10.12
N ASP A 114 -7.61 6.43 9.66
CA ASP A 114 -8.80 6.10 10.44
C ASP A 114 -9.24 4.65 10.23
N ASN A 115 -8.82 4.05 9.11
CA ASN A 115 -9.43 2.84 8.59
C ASN A 115 -8.45 1.67 8.49
N VAL A 116 -7.16 1.90 8.22
CA VAL A 116 -6.21 0.84 7.86
C VAL A 116 -5.03 0.83 8.82
N SER A 117 -5.06 -0.07 9.81
CA SER A 117 -4.01 -0.19 10.82
C SER A 117 -3.34 -1.56 10.86
N SER A 118 -4.10 -2.66 10.84
CA SER A 118 -3.52 -4.01 10.88
C SER A 118 -4.49 -5.10 10.44
N TYR A 119 -3.95 -6.24 10.01
CA TYR A 119 -4.66 -7.50 9.85
C TYR A 119 -3.72 -8.67 10.23
N SER A 120 -4.23 -9.77 10.77
CA SER A 120 -3.40 -10.95 11.05
C SER A 120 -4.21 -12.24 11.06
N SER A 121 -3.82 -13.17 10.19
CA SER A 121 -4.29 -14.56 10.14
C SER A 121 -3.16 -15.45 9.61
N GLY A 122 -2.34 -16.00 10.51
CA GLY A 122 -1.14 -16.75 10.14
C GLY A 122 -0.15 -15.87 9.38
N ASP A 123 0.32 -16.34 8.23
CA ASP A 123 1.27 -15.61 7.36
C ASP A 123 0.63 -14.43 6.61
N VAL A 124 -0.70 -14.39 6.53
CA VAL A 124 -1.45 -13.29 5.93
C VAL A 124 -1.65 -12.20 6.97
N GLN A 125 -0.76 -11.21 6.97
CA GLN A 125 -0.76 -10.15 7.97
C GLN A 125 -0.13 -8.85 7.48
N PHE A 126 -0.52 -7.75 8.12
CA PHE A 126 0.21 -6.49 8.08
C PHE A 126 -0.02 -5.67 9.34
N GLU A 127 0.90 -4.76 9.63
CA GLU A 127 0.69 -3.63 10.54
C GLU A 127 1.23 -2.38 9.84
N LEU A 128 0.47 -1.29 9.92
CA LEU A 128 0.71 -0.03 9.25
C LEU A 128 0.64 1.13 10.25
N ALA A 129 1.79 1.74 10.52
CA ALA A 129 1.86 2.99 11.27
C ALA A 129 1.63 4.19 10.33
N ILE A 130 1.10 5.29 10.88
CA ILE A 130 0.83 6.52 10.13
C ILE A 130 1.88 7.57 10.50
N ASN A 131 2.50 8.19 9.49
CA ASN A 131 3.45 9.29 9.66
C ASN A 131 3.18 10.41 8.66
N THR A 132 1.94 10.91 8.62
CA THR A 132 1.56 11.91 7.64
C THR A 132 0.28 12.63 8.05
N GLU A 133 0.18 13.88 7.64
CA GLU A 133 -1.08 14.65 7.64
C GLU A 133 -1.83 14.51 6.30
N ARG A 134 -1.32 13.68 5.38
CA ARG A 134 -1.89 13.41 4.05
C ARG A 134 -2.37 11.97 3.94
N PRO A 135 -3.37 11.54 4.74
CA PRO A 135 -3.63 10.13 4.93
C PRO A 135 -4.50 9.52 3.82
N TYR A 136 -4.84 10.26 2.76
CA TYR A 136 -5.83 9.80 1.78
C TYR A 136 -5.19 9.06 0.60
N ALA A 137 -5.74 7.89 0.29
CA ALA A 137 -5.47 7.13 -0.91
C ALA A 137 -6.78 6.89 -1.65
N ASN A 138 -6.76 6.73 -2.98
CA ASN A 138 -7.94 6.30 -3.71
C ASN A 138 -8.36 4.89 -3.25
N ASP A 139 -9.66 4.59 -3.29
CA ASP A 139 -10.23 3.30 -2.88
C ASP A 139 -9.59 2.11 -3.62
N VAL A 140 -9.43 2.19 -4.93
CA VAL A 140 -8.73 1.15 -5.70
C VAL A 140 -7.24 1.10 -5.34
N THR A 141 -6.59 2.25 -5.16
CA THR A 141 -5.19 2.30 -4.70
C THR A 141 -5.00 1.64 -3.32
N THR A 142 -6.00 1.78 -2.44
CA THR A 142 -6.02 1.14 -1.11
C THR A 142 -6.09 -0.37 -1.24
N ALA A 143 -6.91 -0.91 -2.16
CA ALA A 143 -6.96 -2.33 -2.46
C ALA A 143 -5.57 -2.87 -2.89
N SER A 144 -4.89 -2.15 -3.78
CA SER A 144 -3.54 -2.51 -4.25
C SER A 144 -2.48 -2.45 -3.15
N LEU A 145 -2.54 -1.44 -2.27
CA LEU A 145 -1.60 -1.33 -1.14
C LEU A 145 -1.80 -2.49 -0.17
N LEU A 146 -3.05 -2.82 0.17
CA LEU A 146 -3.39 -3.95 1.03
C LEU A 146 -2.88 -5.26 0.42
N GLY A 147 -3.13 -5.51 -0.86
CA GLY A 147 -2.62 -6.70 -1.57
C GLY A 147 -1.10 -6.82 -1.48
N ALA A 148 -0.37 -5.73 -1.73
CA ALA A 148 1.08 -5.73 -1.66
C ALA A 148 1.61 -6.01 -0.24
N MET A 149 1.01 -5.41 0.80
CA MET A 149 1.39 -5.64 2.19
C MET A 149 1.09 -7.09 2.62
N LEU A 150 -0.12 -7.58 2.34
CA LEU A 150 -0.56 -8.93 2.69
C LEU A 150 0.26 -10.02 1.99
N ASN A 151 0.63 -9.83 0.72
CA ASN A 151 1.52 -10.75 0.00
C ASN A 151 2.93 -10.86 0.63
N THR A 152 3.37 -9.82 1.33
CA THR A 152 4.68 -9.85 2.01
C THR A 152 4.62 -10.37 3.44
N GLY A 153 3.49 -10.18 4.14
CA GLY A 153 3.32 -10.63 5.53
C GLY A 153 4.10 -9.81 6.57
N TYR A 154 4.46 -8.55 6.25
CA TYR A 154 5.30 -7.70 7.11
C TYR A 154 4.47 -6.81 8.04
N THR A 155 4.98 -6.55 9.25
CA THR A 155 4.23 -5.87 10.33
C THR A 155 4.92 -4.59 10.84
N ASP A 156 5.69 -3.93 9.99
CA ASP A 156 6.50 -2.75 10.34
C ASP A 156 6.43 -1.67 9.25
N PHE A 157 5.31 -1.63 8.53
CA PHE A 157 5.08 -0.62 7.51
C PHE A 157 4.80 0.75 8.12
N ASN A 158 5.15 1.79 7.38
CA ASN A 158 4.86 3.16 7.78
C ASN A 158 4.41 3.99 6.57
N TYR A 159 3.14 4.41 6.60
CA TYR A 159 2.51 5.22 5.59
C TYR A 159 2.93 6.69 5.73
N ASN A 160 3.56 7.23 4.70
CA ASN A 160 4.20 8.54 4.73
C ASN A 160 3.44 9.60 3.91
N GLY A 161 2.39 9.20 3.18
CA GLY A 161 1.41 10.13 2.62
C GLY A 161 0.85 9.76 1.25
N GLY A 162 -0.33 10.30 0.98
CA GLY A 162 -0.96 10.36 -0.33
C GLY A 162 -1.47 11.78 -0.57
N SER A 163 -2.76 11.92 -0.85
CA SER A 163 -3.44 13.20 -1.00
C SER A 163 -4.01 13.71 0.33
N ASN A 164 -4.59 14.91 0.29
CA ASN A 164 -5.57 15.34 1.28
C ASN A 164 -6.99 14.82 0.94
N GLU A 165 -7.97 15.21 1.75
CA GLU A 165 -9.39 14.84 1.64
C GLU A 165 -10.08 15.33 0.37
N ARG A 166 -9.46 16.30 -0.32
CA ARG A 166 -9.94 16.87 -1.59
C ARG A 166 -9.23 16.28 -2.81
N GLY A 167 -8.43 15.22 -2.62
CA GLY A 167 -7.62 14.62 -3.67
C GLY A 167 -6.42 15.49 -4.08
N ILE A 168 -6.18 16.62 -3.39
CA ILE A 168 -5.11 17.54 -3.75
C ILE A 168 -3.78 16.99 -3.22
N SER A 169 -2.74 17.00 -4.05
CA SER A 169 -1.35 16.79 -3.64
C SER A 169 -0.85 18.02 -2.86
N PRO A 170 -0.70 17.95 -1.54
CA PRO A 170 -0.23 19.07 -0.74
C PRO A 170 1.27 19.28 -0.93
N ALA A 171 1.70 20.55 -0.89
CA ALA A 171 3.12 20.91 -0.98
C ALA A 171 3.96 20.18 0.10
N PRO A 172 5.23 19.87 -0.17
CA PRO A 172 6.01 20.25 -1.34
C PRO A 172 5.80 19.34 -2.57
N SER A 173 5.08 18.22 -2.42
CA SER A 173 4.84 17.30 -3.53
C SER A 173 3.69 17.77 -4.41
N SER A 174 3.83 17.56 -5.72
CA SER A 174 2.79 17.88 -6.72
C SER A 174 2.23 16.63 -7.43
N SER A 175 2.64 15.43 -7.00
CA SER A 175 2.33 14.17 -7.70
C SER A 175 1.28 13.29 -7.02
N HIS A 176 0.92 13.50 -5.75
CA HIS A 176 -0.09 12.69 -5.02
C HIS A 176 -1.54 13.02 -5.40
N LYS A 177 -1.77 13.28 -6.68
CA LYS A 177 -3.05 13.66 -7.23
C LYS A 177 -4.04 12.52 -7.04
N ASN A 178 -5.21 12.85 -6.51
CA ASN A 178 -6.34 11.94 -6.30
C ASN A 178 -5.97 10.64 -5.55
N GLY A 179 -4.93 10.67 -4.70
CA GLY A 179 -4.54 9.53 -3.86
C GLY A 179 -4.02 8.30 -4.65
N MET A 180 -3.48 8.48 -5.86
CA MET A 180 -2.96 7.35 -6.67
C MET A 180 -1.46 7.14 -6.55
N ASN A 181 -0.74 8.18 -6.17
CA ASN A 181 0.66 8.07 -5.79
C ASN A 181 0.76 8.12 -4.27
N LEU A 182 1.61 7.27 -3.70
CA LEU A 182 1.76 7.13 -2.25
C LEU A 182 3.24 7.14 -1.86
N ASP A 183 3.52 7.57 -0.63
CA ASP A 183 4.82 7.47 0.01
C ASP A 183 4.77 6.45 1.15
N MET A 184 5.79 5.60 1.24
CA MET A 184 6.02 4.70 2.37
C MET A 184 7.47 4.82 2.83
N ARG A 185 7.73 4.70 4.13
CA ARG A 185 9.13 4.58 4.60
C ARG A 185 9.76 3.28 4.10
N TYR A 186 11.09 3.27 4.00
CA TYR A 186 11.82 2.03 3.73
C TYR A 186 11.77 1.07 4.92
N LEU A 187 11.81 -0.22 4.64
CA LEU A 187 11.84 -1.30 5.64
C LEU A 187 13.22 -1.42 6.29
N ARG A 188 13.25 -1.60 7.61
CA ARG A 188 14.49 -1.72 8.40
C ARG A 188 14.78 -3.17 8.75
N LYS A 189 16.06 -3.52 8.87
CA LYS A 189 16.51 -4.85 9.31
C LYS A 189 16.00 -5.19 10.72
N ASP A 190 15.95 -4.19 11.59
CA ASP A 190 15.48 -4.33 12.97
C ASP A 190 13.95 -4.37 13.11
N LYS A 191 13.23 -4.23 12.00
CA LYS A 191 11.77 -4.29 11.91
C LYS A 191 11.02 -3.32 12.84
N SER A 192 11.66 -2.22 13.23
CA SER A 192 11.08 -1.26 14.17
C SER A 192 10.05 -0.29 13.57
N GLY A 193 9.96 -0.21 12.24
CA GLY A 193 9.19 0.83 11.54
C GLY A 193 9.74 2.27 11.73
N GLY A 194 10.91 2.40 12.37
CA GLY A 194 11.56 3.68 12.65
C GLY A 194 12.02 4.43 11.39
N GLY A 195 12.52 5.65 11.57
CA GLY A 195 13.06 6.47 10.48
C GLY A 195 14.31 5.83 9.86
N ILE A 196 14.48 6.05 8.56
CA ILE A 196 15.65 5.62 7.79
C ILE A 196 15.95 6.67 6.74
N HIS A 197 17.20 7.07 6.61
CA HIS A 197 17.68 8.10 5.70
C HIS A 197 18.85 7.51 4.90
N LEU A 198 18.61 7.10 3.66
CA LEU A 198 19.56 6.37 2.82
C LEU A 198 20.77 7.20 2.33
N ASP A 199 20.80 8.49 2.64
CA ASP A 199 21.97 9.37 2.51
C ASP A 199 22.86 9.38 3.77
N LEU A 200 22.54 8.57 4.78
CA LEU A 200 23.38 8.28 5.94
C LEU A 200 23.99 6.87 5.83
N ASN A 201 25.13 6.66 6.51
CA ASN A 201 25.88 5.39 6.48
C ASN A 201 25.63 4.48 7.71
N GLY A 202 24.91 4.94 8.74
CA GLY A 202 24.73 4.21 10.00
C GLY A 202 23.84 2.96 9.87
N GLU A 203 24.11 1.91 10.64
CA GLU A 203 23.26 0.71 10.67
C GLU A 203 22.10 0.84 11.66
N THR A 204 22.34 1.53 12.77
CA THR A 204 21.37 1.72 13.85
C THR A 204 21.00 3.20 13.99
N GLY A 205 20.04 3.50 14.88
CA GLY A 205 19.56 4.85 15.16
C GLY A 205 18.15 5.12 14.66
N ASN A 206 17.68 6.36 14.86
CA ASN A 206 16.39 6.84 14.38
C ASN A 206 16.54 8.32 13.95
N PRO A 207 16.90 8.61 12.69
CA PRO A 207 16.96 7.66 11.58
C PRO A 207 18.25 6.80 11.57
N CYS A 208 18.16 5.56 11.06
CA CYS A 208 19.33 4.80 10.61
C CYS A 208 19.68 5.16 9.16
N GLY A 209 20.84 4.69 8.67
CA GLY A 209 21.30 4.85 7.29
C GLY A 209 21.05 3.64 6.40
N TRP A 210 21.67 3.61 5.22
CA TRP A 210 21.51 2.50 4.26
C TRP A 210 21.98 1.15 4.80
N LYS A 211 22.90 1.12 5.77
CA LYS A 211 23.31 -0.13 6.42
C LYS A 211 22.19 -0.76 7.26
N GLY A 212 21.22 0.03 7.71
CA GLY A 212 20.04 -0.43 8.45
C GLY A 212 18.86 -0.84 7.55
N LEU A 213 18.96 -0.62 6.23
CA LEU A 213 17.94 -0.99 5.25
C LEU A 213 17.84 -2.53 5.13
N ASP A 214 16.62 -3.05 5.16
CA ASP A 214 16.37 -4.43 4.80
C ASP A 214 16.12 -4.56 3.30
N ILE A 215 17.19 -4.80 2.55
CA ILE A 215 17.17 -4.80 1.08
C ILE A 215 16.30 -5.94 0.53
N GLU A 216 16.36 -7.11 1.15
CA GLU A 216 15.58 -8.28 0.71
C GLU A 216 14.09 -8.01 0.87
N ARG A 217 13.68 -7.58 2.08
CA ARG A 217 12.28 -7.27 2.35
C ARG A 217 11.77 -6.12 1.51
N GLN A 218 12.57 -5.06 1.37
CA GLN A 218 12.20 -3.91 0.54
C GLN A 218 12.04 -4.27 -0.93
N ASN A 219 12.93 -5.12 -1.48
CA ASN A 219 12.81 -5.59 -2.87
C ASN A 219 11.57 -6.44 -3.08
N LYS A 220 11.26 -7.37 -2.15
CA LYS A 220 10.02 -8.15 -2.22
C LYS A 220 8.79 -7.24 -2.19
N PHE A 221 8.77 -6.24 -1.31
CA PHE A 221 7.65 -5.29 -1.26
C PHE A 221 7.53 -4.46 -2.56
N ILE A 222 8.65 -4.02 -3.14
CA ILE A 222 8.66 -3.33 -4.44
C ILE A 222 8.10 -4.20 -5.56
N GLU A 223 8.44 -5.49 -5.59
CA GLU A 223 7.90 -6.44 -6.57
C GLU A 223 6.38 -6.57 -6.42
N GLU A 224 5.89 -6.65 -5.19
CA GLU A 224 4.45 -6.72 -4.92
C GLU A 224 3.72 -5.41 -5.25
N LEU A 225 4.30 -4.23 -4.98
CA LEU A 225 3.74 -2.96 -5.45
C LEU A 225 3.61 -2.94 -6.98
N LYS A 226 4.61 -3.44 -7.71
CA LYS A 226 4.53 -3.53 -9.18
C LYS A 226 3.46 -4.54 -9.63
N ARG A 227 3.33 -5.66 -8.92
CA ARG A 227 2.28 -6.67 -9.17
C ARG A 227 0.88 -6.06 -9.10
N PHE A 228 0.64 -5.17 -8.14
CA PHE A 228 -0.64 -4.47 -7.95
C PHE A 228 -0.75 -3.15 -8.72
N GLY A 229 0.11 -2.90 -9.71
CA GLY A 229 -0.13 -1.89 -10.74
C GLY A 229 0.65 -0.59 -10.61
N TRP A 230 1.56 -0.42 -9.64
CA TRP A 230 2.48 0.72 -9.67
C TRP A 230 3.62 0.50 -10.67
N GLY A 231 3.64 1.27 -11.76
CA GLY A 231 4.65 1.11 -12.80
C GLY A 231 6.03 1.63 -12.43
N THR A 232 6.11 2.67 -11.59
CA THR A 232 7.37 3.32 -11.22
C THR A 232 7.48 3.50 -9.72
N ILE A 233 8.61 3.05 -9.15
CA ILE A 233 8.99 3.32 -7.76
C ILE A 233 10.19 4.27 -7.77
N LEU A 234 10.03 5.44 -7.17
CA LEU A 234 11.13 6.38 -6.95
C LEU A 234 11.74 6.13 -5.57
N GLY A 235 13.05 6.28 -5.48
CA GLY A 235 13.78 6.16 -4.23
C GLY A 235 15.20 6.68 -4.33
N TRP A 236 15.98 6.49 -3.26
CA TRP A 236 17.36 6.96 -3.19
C TRP A 236 18.35 5.83 -3.48
N LYS A 237 19.15 5.99 -4.52
CA LYS A 237 20.21 5.05 -4.89
C LYS A 237 21.49 5.32 -4.11
N TYR A 238 21.54 4.89 -2.85
CA TYR A 238 22.68 5.09 -1.95
C TYR A 238 24.02 4.49 -2.42
N TRP A 239 23.99 3.58 -3.41
CA TRP A 239 25.17 2.98 -4.02
C TRP A 239 25.67 3.73 -5.27
N ASP A 240 24.98 4.79 -5.69
CA ASP A 240 25.33 5.57 -6.86
C ASP A 240 26.25 6.72 -6.45
N SER A 241 27.55 6.59 -6.66
CA SER A 241 28.53 7.62 -6.31
C SER A 241 28.37 8.94 -7.08
N THR A 242 27.63 8.95 -8.19
CA THR A 242 27.33 10.18 -8.93
C THR A 242 26.19 10.94 -8.27
N ASN A 243 25.09 10.24 -7.96
CA ASN A 243 23.88 10.86 -7.41
C ASN A 243 23.83 10.90 -5.88
N SER A 244 24.70 10.15 -5.20
CA SER A 244 24.76 10.01 -3.75
C SER A 244 26.22 9.94 -3.26
N PRO A 245 27.04 10.98 -3.50
CA PRO A 245 28.50 10.91 -3.31
C PRO A 245 28.95 10.55 -1.88
N ASN A 246 28.18 10.95 -0.86
CA ASN A 246 28.48 10.67 0.55
C ASN A 246 28.31 9.19 0.91
N THR A 247 27.31 8.51 0.34
CA THR A 247 27.01 7.11 0.64
C THR A 247 27.57 6.17 -0.41
N GLY A 248 27.63 6.58 -1.68
CA GLY A 248 28.13 5.77 -2.78
C GLY A 248 29.59 5.35 -2.60
N ARG A 249 30.46 6.27 -2.16
CA ARG A 249 31.87 5.90 -1.86
C ARG A 249 31.97 4.89 -0.71
N ALA A 250 31.25 5.14 0.38
CA ALA A 250 31.23 4.24 1.52
C ALA A 250 30.63 2.87 1.16
N TRP A 251 29.67 2.85 0.23
CA TRP A 251 29.09 1.64 -0.33
C TRP A 251 30.09 0.88 -1.20
N ASP A 252 30.85 1.57 -2.07
CA ASP A 252 31.87 0.94 -2.92
C ASP A 252 32.96 0.24 -2.07
N GLU A 253 33.44 0.92 -1.02
CA GLU A 253 34.40 0.36 -0.06
C GLU A 253 33.85 -0.86 0.67
N TRP A 254 32.60 -0.78 1.15
CA TRP A 254 31.94 -1.89 1.81
C TRP A 254 31.66 -3.06 0.86
N TYR A 255 31.22 -2.78 -0.36
CA TYR A 255 30.88 -3.78 -1.38
C TYR A 255 32.11 -4.59 -1.82
N ALA A 256 33.29 -3.97 -1.89
CA ALA A 256 34.53 -4.68 -2.18
C ALA A 256 34.84 -5.76 -1.13
N VAL A 257 34.63 -5.46 0.16
CA VAL A 257 34.77 -6.43 1.26
C VAL A 257 33.69 -7.50 1.17
N TRP A 258 32.43 -7.09 1.05
CA TRP A 258 31.29 -8.00 0.95
C TRP A 258 31.46 -9.01 -0.20
N GLN A 259 31.90 -8.56 -1.38
CA GLN A 259 32.11 -9.43 -2.54
C GLN A 259 33.21 -10.48 -2.29
N SER A 260 34.27 -10.13 -1.54
CA SER A 260 35.33 -11.08 -1.18
C SER A 260 34.84 -12.16 -0.22
N GLU A 261 33.89 -11.82 0.65
CA GLU A 261 33.27 -12.74 1.61
C GLU A 261 32.16 -13.60 0.96
N HIS A 262 31.60 -13.15 -0.16
CA HIS A 262 30.49 -13.80 -0.86
C HIS A 262 30.84 -14.09 -2.35
N PRO A 263 31.89 -14.88 -2.63
CA PRO A 263 32.39 -15.08 -4.01
C PRO A 263 31.39 -15.78 -4.95
N GLY A 264 30.35 -16.44 -4.41
CA GLY A 264 29.29 -17.08 -5.19
C GLY A 264 28.12 -16.16 -5.55
N GLU A 265 28.04 -14.97 -4.96
CA GLU A 265 26.93 -14.05 -5.18
C GLU A 265 27.15 -13.22 -6.45
N THR A 266 26.19 -13.33 -7.37
CA THR A 266 26.25 -12.65 -8.68
C THR A 266 25.49 -11.33 -8.70
N GLN A 267 24.66 -11.07 -7.68
CA GLN A 267 23.83 -9.88 -7.60
C GLN A 267 24.31 -8.95 -6.49
N ARG A 268 24.31 -7.64 -6.80
CA ARG A 268 24.62 -6.60 -5.82
C ARG A 268 23.50 -6.50 -4.77
N PRO A 269 23.83 -6.31 -3.48
CA PRO A 269 22.84 -6.05 -2.43
C PRO A 269 22.39 -4.59 -2.52
N VAL A 270 21.48 -4.31 -3.46
CA VAL A 270 20.93 -2.98 -3.71
C VAL A 270 19.42 -3.06 -3.94
N LEU A 271 18.75 -1.91 -3.86
CA LEU A 271 17.35 -1.82 -4.23
C LEU A 271 17.18 -2.01 -5.74
N LYS A 272 16.33 -2.95 -6.12
CA LYS A 272 15.97 -3.28 -7.49
C LYS A 272 14.71 -2.52 -7.88
N ASN A 273 14.48 -2.35 -9.18
CA ASN A 273 13.26 -1.74 -9.71
C ASN A 273 12.96 -0.31 -9.22
N ILE A 274 13.98 0.44 -8.76
CA ILE A 274 13.83 1.85 -8.37
C ILE A 274 14.49 2.83 -9.36
N ILE A 275 13.87 3.98 -9.53
CA ILE A 275 14.45 5.15 -10.22
C ILE A 275 14.98 6.12 -9.17
N HIS A 276 16.19 6.65 -9.38
CA HIS A 276 16.77 7.61 -8.45
C HIS A 276 15.93 8.89 -8.45
N ALA A 277 15.58 9.38 -7.26
CA ALA A 277 14.93 10.67 -7.09
C ALA A 277 15.54 11.45 -5.92
N ILE A 278 15.84 12.72 -6.17
CA ILE A 278 16.38 13.64 -5.17
C ILE A 278 15.35 13.81 -4.04
N ASN A 279 15.81 13.92 -2.79
CA ASN A 279 14.99 14.05 -1.57
C ASN A 279 14.12 12.83 -1.22
N HIS A 280 14.28 11.69 -1.91
CA HIS A 280 13.61 10.43 -1.58
C HIS A 280 14.51 9.50 -0.74
N ASN A 281 15.38 10.08 0.08
CA ASN A 281 16.29 9.37 0.98
C ASN A 281 15.56 8.70 2.16
N HIS A 282 14.35 9.15 2.51
CA HIS A 282 13.62 8.69 3.70
C HIS A 282 12.32 7.94 3.41
N HIS A 283 11.93 7.84 2.14
CA HIS A 283 10.74 7.11 1.70
C HIS A 283 10.90 6.64 0.26
N THR A 284 10.10 5.64 -0.13
CA THR A 284 9.81 5.30 -1.52
C THR A 284 8.54 6.00 -1.97
N HIS A 285 8.54 6.55 -3.19
CA HIS A 285 7.36 7.16 -3.82
C HIS A 285 6.83 6.27 -4.95
N PHE A 286 5.56 5.91 -4.89
CA PHE A 286 4.91 5.02 -5.85
C PHE A 286 4.14 5.85 -6.86
N GLN A 287 4.35 5.62 -8.15
CA GLN A 287 3.66 6.37 -9.20
C GLN A 287 3.43 5.55 -10.47
N GLY A 288 2.68 6.13 -11.41
CA GLY A 288 2.30 5.44 -12.64
C GLY A 288 1.32 4.30 -12.35
N TYR A 289 0.34 4.56 -11.50
CA TYR A 289 -0.63 3.58 -11.05
C TYR A 289 -1.62 3.18 -12.16
N ASN A 290 -1.62 1.88 -12.49
CA ASN A 290 -2.47 1.26 -13.48
C ASN A 290 -2.75 -0.22 -13.11
N PRO A 291 -3.73 -0.49 -12.25
CA PRO A 291 -4.04 -1.84 -11.78
C PRO A 291 -4.77 -2.68 -12.83
N THR A 292 -4.78 -4.00 -12.65
CA THR A 292 -5.64 -4.92 -13.41
C THR A 292 -6.98 -5.07 -12.69
N LEU A 293 -8.05 -4.60 -13.32
CA LEU A 293 -9.40 -4.55 -12.73
C LEU A 293 -10.40 -5.36 -13.55
N GLU A 294 -11.28 -6.08 -12.86
CA GLU A 294 -12.35 -6.88 -13.48
C GLU A 294 -13.65 -6.70 -12.68
N LEU A 295 -14.74 -6.34 -13.37
CA LEU A 295 -16.07 -6.31 -12.76
C LEU A 295 -16.54 -7.76 -12.55
N MET A 296 -16.98 -8.07 -11.33
CA MET A 296 -17.65 -9.34 -11.05
C MET A 296 -19.07 -9.28 -11.59
N THR A 297 -19.40 -10.21 -12.48
CA THR A 297 -20.78 -10.46 -12.90
C THR A 297 -21.34 -11.58 -12.03
N ASP A 298 -22.56 -11.39 -11.54
CA ASP A 298 -23.30 -12.42 -10.81
C ASP A 298 -23.67 -13.60 -11.73
#